data_AF-A0A1T4JWC7-F1
#
_entry.id   AF-A0A1T4JWC7-F1
#
_cell.length_a   1.000
_cell.length_b   1.000
_cell.length_c   1.000
_cell.angle_alpha   90.00
_cell.angle_beta   90.00
_cell.angle_gamma   90.00
#
_symmetry.space_group_name_H-M   'P 1'
#
loop_
_entity.id
_entity.type
_entity.pdbx_description
1 polymer ?
#
loop_
_entity_poly.entity_id
_entity_poly.type
_entity_poly.pdbx_seq_one_letter_code
_entity_poly.pdbx_strand_id
1 'polypeptide(L)'
;MVDLEIRIKSISDKLQLLLRQQQLLLKDNQRLKKELEKAQLSGEEKDAAILLLQQQTDALKLGAAQRTPEEKAELEKRINGYLKEIDKCLALLNA
;
A
#
# COMPACT_ATOMS: atom_id res chain seq x y z
N MET A 1 -16.13 -54.51 17.47
CA MET A 1 -15.42 -53.50 18.30
C MET A 1 -14.14 -53.01 17.64
N VAL A 2 -13.26 -53.90 17.14
CA VAL A 2 -11.98 -53.54 16.48
C VAL A 2 -12.12 -52.59 15.28
N ASP A 3 -13.11 -52.75 14.40
CA ASP A 3 -13.31 -51.87 13.23
C ASP A 3 -13.63 -50.42 13.63
N LEU A 4 -14.36 -50.25 14.73
CA LEU A 4 -14.74 -48.93 15.23
C LEU A 4 -13.52 -48.20 15.81
N GLU A 5 -12.66 -48.90 16.54
CA GLU A 5 -11.41 -48.34 17.08
C GLU A 5 -10.45 -47.90 15.96
N ILE A 6 -10.34 -48.69 14.89
CA ILE A 6 -9.52 -48.33 13.72
C ILE A 6 -10.05 -47.05 13.05
N ARG A 7 -11.38 -46.95 12.87
CA ARG A 7 -12.02 -45.75 12.30
C ARG A 7 -11.82 -44.53 13.19
N ILE A 8 -12.01 -44.66 14.52
CA ILE A 8 -11.79 -43.58 15.48
C ILE A 8 -10.34 -43.09 15.43
N LYS A 9 -9.37 -44.02 15.38
CA LYS A 9 -7.96 -43.68 15.27
C LYS A 9 -7.65 -42.93 13.98
N SER A 10 -8.16 -43.39 12.84
CA SER A 10 -7.97 -42.70 11.56
C SER A 10 -8.55 -41.28 11.55
N ILE A 11 -9.72 -41.09 12.18
CA ILE A 11 -10.33 -39.76 12.31
C ILE A 11 -9.47 -38.86 13.20
N SER A 12 -8.96 -39.39 14.32
CA SER A 12 -8.07 -38.66 15.23
C SER A 12 -6.79 -38.20 14.53
N ASP A 13 -6.15 -39.09 13.77
CA ASP A 13 -4.93 -38.78 13.02
C ASP A 13 -5.18 -37.67 11.97
N LYS A 14 -6.30 -37.74 11.25
CA LYS A 14 -6.70 -36.71 10.29
C LYS A 14 -6.98 -35.36 10.96
N LEU A 15 -7.62 -35.38 12.14
CA LEU A 15 -7.89 -34.17 12.91
C LEU A 15 -6.59 -33.52 13.39
N GLN A 16 -5.65 -34.31 13.91
CA GLN A 16 -4.34 -33.81 14.33
C GLN A 16 -3.55 -33.21 13.16
N LEU A 17 -3.60 -33.86 12.00
CA LEU A 17 -2.97 -33.35 10.78
C LEU A 17 -3.60 -32.02 10.35
N LEU A 18 -4.94 -31.93 10.37
CA LEU A 18 -5.67 -30.71 10.03
C LEU A 18 -5.33 -29.56 10.99
N LEU A 19 -5.27 -29.83 12.30
CA LEU A 19 -4.91 -28.84 13.31
C LEU A 19 -3.49 -28.31 13.11
N ARG A 20 -2.52 -29.18 12.80
CA ARG A 20 -1.15 -28.75 12.47
C ARG A 20 -1.11 -27.85 11.24
N GLN A 21 -1.81 -28.23 10.16
CA GLN A 21 -1.87 -27.41 8.95
C GLN A 21 -2.54 -26.05 9.21
N GLN A 22 -3.63 -26.04 9.98
CA GLN A 22 -4.29 -24.80 10.36
C GLN A 22 -3.37 -23.88 11.15
N GLN A 23 -2.61 -24.42 12.12
CA GLN A 23 -1.65 -23.63 12.89
C GLN A 23 -0.54 -23.02 12.02
N LEU A 24 -0.04 -23.78 11.04
CA LEU A 24 0.94 -23.27 10.07
C LEU A 24 0.34 -22.13 9.23
N LEU A 25 -0.85 -22.34 8.67
CA LEU A 25 -1.53 -21.33 7.86
C LEU A 25 -1.84 -20.06 8.66
N LEU A 26 -2.22 -20.17 9.93
CA LEU A 26 -2.45 -19.00 10.79
C LEU A 26 -1.17 -18.20 11.02
N LYS A 27 -0.03 -18.89 11.25
CA LYS A 27 1.27 -18.23 11.41
C LYS A 27 1.71 -17.54 10.11
N ASP A 28 1.56 -18.22 8.97
CA ASP A 28 1.90 -17.65 7.68
C ASP A 28 1.01 -16.46 7.33
N ASN A 29 -0.29 -16.55 7.61
CA ASN A 29 -1.20 -15.42 7.39
C ASN A 29 -0.82 -14.20 8.24
N GLN A 30 -0.46 -14.41 9.52
CA GLN A 30 0.02 -13.33 10.38
C GLN A 30 1.34 -12.73 9.87
N ARG A 31 2.28 -13.56 9.40
CA ARG A 31 3.54 -13.10 8.81
C ARG A 31 3.30 -12.26 7.56
N LEU A 32 2.48 -12.77 6.64
CA LEU A 32 2.16 -12.09 5.39
C LEU A 32 1.43 -10.77 5.62
N LYS A 33 0.53 -10.69 6.60
CA LYS A 33 -0.14 -9.43 6.97
C LYS A 33 0.85 -8.37 7.44
N LYS A 34 1.83 -8.75 8.27
CA LYS A 34 2.89 -7.83 8.72
C LYS A 34 3.81 -7.38 7.58
N GLU A 35 4.15 -8.29 6.68
CA GLU A 35 4.96 -7.96 5.50
C GLU A 35 4.21 -7.00 4.57
N LEU A 36 2.91 -7.22 4.38
CA LEU A 36 2.05 -6.34 3.58
C LEU A 36 1.98 -4.94 4.19
N GLU A 37 1.72 -4.83 5.49
CA GLU A 37 1.66 -3.55 6.20
C GLU A 37 2.99 -2.78 6.07
N LYS A 38 4.12 -3.46 6.26
CA LYS A 38 5.44 -2.86 6.07
C LYS A 38 5.68 -2.39 4.63
N ALA A 39 5.25 -3.19 3.65
CA ALA A 39 5.39 -2.84 2.24
C ALA A 39 4.52 -1.63 1.87
N GLN A 40 3.30 -1.54 2.41
CA GLN A 40 2.40 -0.41 2.23
C GLN A 40 2.98 0.88 2.81
N LEU A 41 3.46 0.85 4.06
CA LEU A 41 4.13 2.00 4.68
C LEU A 41 5.34 2.45 3.87
N SER A 42 6.17 1.53 3.41
CA SER A 42 7.32 1.86 2.55
C SER A 42 6.91 2.36 1.15
N GLY A 43 5.71 2.02 0.69
CA GLY A 43 5.12 2.57 -0.52
C GLY A 43 4.73 4.03 -0.31
N GLU A 44 3.98 4.30 0.75
CA GLU A 44 3.54 5.66 1.13
C GLU A 44 4.73 6.61 1.34
N GLU A 45 5.79 6.16 2.02
CA GLU A 45 7.02 6.94 2.20
C GLU A 45 7.70 7.27 0.86
N LYS A 46 7.74 6.31 -0.07
CA LYS A 46 8.32 6.53 -1.40
C LYS A 46 7.47 7.47 -2.23
N ASP A 47 6.15 7.35 -2.19
CA ASP A 47 5.24 8.24 -2.90
C ASP A 47 5.36 9.68 -2.39
N ALA A 48 5.47 9.86 -1.08
CA ALA A 48 5.74 11.16 -0.47
C ALA A 48 7.10 11.74 -0.92
N ALA A 49 8.15 10.91 -0.98
CA ALA A 49 9.46 11.33 -1.46
C ALA A 49 9.44 11.70 -2.96
N ILE A 50 8.70 10.93 -3.78
CA ILE A 50 8.51 11.23 -5.21
C ILE A 50 7.80 12.57 -5.38
N LEU A 51 6.73 12.82 -4.62
CA LEU A 51 6.02 14.08 -4.66
C LEU A 51 6.93 15.26 -4.32
N LEU A 52 7.75 15.12 -3.29
CA LEU A 52 8.69 16.15 -2.86
C LEU A 52 9.79 16.41 -3.91
N LEU A 53 10.31 15.34 -4.54
CA LEU A 53 11.27 15.47 -5.65
C LEU A 53 10.64 16.10 -6.89
N GLN A 54 9.38 15.78 -7.19
CA GLN A 54 8.64 16.42 -8.28
C GLN A 54 8.46 17.92 -8.04
N GLN A 55 8.08 18.31 -6.81
CA GLN A 55 7.98 19.72 -6.43
C GLN A 55 9.33 20.46 -6.55
N GLN A 56 10.43 19.84 -6.09
CA GLN A 56 11.77 20.42 -6.25
C GLN A 56 12.15 20.55 -7.72
N THR A 57 11.85 19.55 -8.54
CA THR A 57 12.12 19.59 -9.98
C THR A 57 11.31 20.68 -10.68
N ASP A 58 10.04 20.84 -10.31
CA ASP A 58 9.18 21.89 -10.85
C ASP A 58 9.68 23.28 -10.44
N ALA A 59 10.12 23.46 -9.18
CA ALA A 59 10.73 24.70 -8.72
C ALA A 59 12.06 25.02 -9.44
N LEU A 60 12.88 24.01 -9.72
CA LEU A 60 14.12 24.16 -10.49
C LEU A 60 13.84 24.50 -11.95
N LYS A 61 12.86 23.85 -12.59
CA LYS A 61 12.41 24.18 -13.96
C LYS A 61 11.91 25.62 -14.03
N LEU A 62 11.19 26.07 -13.00
CA LEU A 62 10.75 27.45 -12.87
C LEU A 62 11.89 28.47 -12.71
N GLY A 63 12.91 28.13 -11.92
CA GLY A 63 14.09 28.98 -11.72
C GLY A 63 15.01 29.01 -12.95
N ALA A 64 15.07 27.91 -13.71
CA ALA A 64 15.88 27.79 -14.92
C ALA A 64 15.18 28.35 -16.17
N ALA A 65 13.85 28.33 -16.21
CA ALA A 65 13.05 28.92 -17.27
C ALA A 65 12.99 30.45 -17.10
N GLN A 66 13.95 31.14 -17.71
CA GLN A 66 13.77 32.53 -18.12
C GLN A 66 12.65 32.58 -19.18
N ARG A 67 11.41 32.61 -18.69
CA ARG A 67 10.13 33.07 -19.27
C ARG A 67 10.01 33.05 -20.80
N THR A 68 9.60 31.91 -21.35
CA THR A 68 8.76 31.91 -22.55
C THR A 68 7.26 31.93 -22.14
N PRO A 69 6.38 32.59 -22.90
CA PRO A 69 4.95 32.69 -22.56
C PRO A 69 4.23 31.33 -22.61
N GLU A 70 4.68 30.37 -23.43
CA GLU A 70 4.12 29.01 -23.44
C GLU A 70 4.34 28.26 -22.12
N GLU A 71 5.54 28.34 -21.55
CA GLU A 71 5.88 27.64 -20.30
C GLU A 71 5.10 28.19 -19.11
N LYS A 72 4.77 29.49 -19.12
CA LYS A 72 3.97 30.12 -18.07
C LYS A 72 2.52 29.60 -18.04
N ALA A 73 1.94 29.35 -19.21
CA ALA A 73 0.59 28.79 -19.32
C ALA A 73 0.54 27.31 -18.88
N GLU A 74 1.58 26.55 -19.21
CA GLU A 74 1.69 25.15 -18.78
C GLU A 74 1.88 25.03 -17.26
N LEU A 75 2.59 25.99 -16.68
CA LEU A 75 2.77 26.09 -15.24
C LEU A 75 1.48 26.48 -14.51
N GLU A 76 0.71 27.45 -15.00
CA GLU A 76 -0.61 27.78 -14.45
C GLU A 76 -1.54 26.57 -14.47
N LYS A 77 -1.48 25.75 -15.52
CA LYS A 77 -2.28 24.52 -15.62
C LYS A 77 -1.88 23.49 -14.57
N ARG A 78 -0.58 23.34 -14.30
CA ARG A 78 -0.06 22.47 -13.24
C ARG A 78 -0.40 22.97 -11.84
N ILE A 79 -0.27 24.27 -11.57
CA ILE A 79 -0.65 24.88 -10.29
C ILE A 79 -2.14 24.67 -10.02
N ASN A 80 -3.01 24.84 -11.02
CA ASN A 80 -4.44 24.55 -10.90
C ASN A 80 -4.71 23.05 -10.63
N GLY A 81 -3.88 22.16 -11.15
CA GLY A 81 -3.92 20.73 -10.83
C GLY A 81 -3.61 20.46 -9.36
N TYR A 82 -2.50 21.00 -8.85
CA TYR A 82 -2.11 20.86 -7.44
C TYR A 82 -3.16 21.49 -6.50
N LEU A 83 -3.76 22.63 -6.85
CA LEU A 83 -4.87 23.23 -6.09
C LEU A 83 -6.07 22.29 -5.99
N LYS A 84 -6.45 21.64 -7.10
CA LYS A 84 -7.55 20.65 -7.09
C LYS A 84 -7.26 19.45 -6.22
N GLU A 85 -6.03 18.97 -6.18
CA GLU A 85 -5.64 17.86 -5.31
C GLU A 85 -5.62 18.26 -3.83
N ILE A 86 -5.18 19.48 -3.53
CA ILE A 86 -5.26 20.06 -2.18
C ILE A 86 -6.73 20.16 -1.74
N ASP A 87 -7.62 20.67 -2.58
CA ASP A 87 -9.07 20.73 -2.29
C ASP A 87 -9.66 19.33 -2.07
N LYS A 88 -9.23 18.33 -2.84
CA LYS A 88 -9.67 16.94 -2.70
C LYS A 88 -9.22 16.34 -1.37
N CYS A 89 -7.98 16.61 -0.95
CA CYS A 89 -7.45 16.17 0.33
C CYS A 89 -8.13 16.91 1.51
N LEU A 90 -8.42 18.20 1.37
CA LEU A 90 -9.16 18.99 2.35
C LEU A 90 -10.61 18.51 2.51
N ALA A 91 -11.27 18.10 1.42
CA ALA A 91 -12.61 17.53 1.47
C ALA A 91 -12.63 16.16 2.17
N LEU A 92 -11.58 15.35 1.99
CA LEU A 92 -11.41 14.07 2.70
C LEU A 92 -11.10 14.24 4.19
N LEU A 93 -10.47 15.34 4.60
CA LEU A 93 -10.20 15.64 6.02
C LEU A 93 -11.38 16.26 6.76
N ASN A 94 -12.29 16.94 6.05
CA ASN A 94 -13.47 17.59 6.62
C ASN A 94 -14.74 16.71 6.57
N ALA A 95 -14.61 15.44 6.19
CA ALA A 95 -15.69 14.45 6.12
C ALA A 95 -15.57 13.39 7.22
#